data_AF-A0A2M7AQH5-F1
#
_entry.id   AF-A0A2M7AQH5-F1
#
_cell.length_a   1.000
_cell.length_b   1.000
_cell.length_c   1.000
_cell.angle_alpha   90.00
_cell.angle_beta   90.00
_cell.angle_gamma   90.00
#
_symmetry.space_group_name_H-M   'P 1'
#
loop_
_entity.id
_entity.type
_entity.pdbx_description
1 polymer ?
#
loop_
_entity_poly.entity_id
_entity_poly.type
_entity_poly.pdbx_seq_one_letter_code
_entity_poly.pdbx_strand_id
1 'polypeptide(L)'
;MTNLPKTVEGRKKRVGRGYGSGKGGHTVGRGQKGQKSRTKIGVLFEGVKVKKSLLKRLPFQRGKGKNKGGNKPVIVNMGALNIL
;
A
#
# COMPACT_ATOMS: atom_id res chain seq x y z
N MET A 1 11.30 7.96 -38.80
CA MET A 1 10.48 8.40 -37.65
C MET A 1 10.90 7.61 -36.42
N THR A 2 11.47 8.25 -35.41
CA THR A 2 11.97 7.58 -34.20
C THR A 2 10.82 7.36 -33.20
N ASN A 3 10.55 6.10 -32.84
CA ASN A 3 9.53 5.73 -31.85
C ASN A 3 10.10 5.86 -30.43
N LEU A 4 10.02 7.04 -29.82
CA LEU A 4 10.49 7.25 -28.44
C LEU A 4 9.41 6.88 -27.42
N PRO A 5 9.78 6.21 -26.31
CA PRO A 5 8.85 5.92 -25.24
C PRO A 5 8.41 7.21 -24.53
N LYS A 6 7.14 7.25 -24.12
CA LYS A 6 6.58 8.40 -23.40
C LYS A 6 7.27 8.56 -22.04
N THR A 7 8.05 9.62 -21.88
CA THR A 7 8.76 9.96 -20.63
C THR A 7 7.85 10.58 -19.57
N VAL A 8 6.66 11.08 -19.94
CA VAL A 8 5.80 11.88 -19.05
C VAL A 8 4.74 11.04 -18.35
N GLU A 9 4.76 11.05 -17.01
CA GLU A 9 3.75 10.44 -16.15
C GLU A 9 2.46 11.27 -16.01
N GLY A 10 1.37 10.61 -15.63
CA GLY A 10 0.07 11.26 -15.39
C GLY A 10 0.09 12.17 -14.16
N ARG A 11 -0.31 13.43 -14.33
CA ARG A 11 -0.35 14.41 -13.22
C ARG A 11 -1.46 14.09 -12.22
N LYS A 12 -1.17 14.25 -10.93
CA LYS A 12 -2.16 14.08 -9.84
C LYS A 12 -3.27 15.14 -9.93
N LYS A 13 -4.53 14.71 -9.74
CA LYS A 13 -5.68 15.62 -9.64
C LYS A 13 -5.59 16.51 -8.39
N ARG A 14 -5.75 17.82 -8.57
CA ARG A 14 -5.78 18.81 -7.49
C ARG A 14 -7.16 18.78 -6.81
N VAL A 15 -7.17 18.59 -5.49
CA VAL A 15 -8.41 18.49 -4.71
C VAL A 15 -8.96 19.89 -4.44
N GLY A 16 -10.28 20.07 -4.56
CA GLY A 16 -10.92 21.37 -4.29
C GLY A 16 -10.67 22.43 -5.37
N ARG A 17 -10.66 22.04 -6.65
CA ARG A 17 -10.53 22.96 -7.80
C ARG A 17 -11.76 22.90 -8.72
N GLY A 18 -12.94 23.09 -8.15
CA GLY A 18 -14.21 23.09 -8.88
C GLY A 18 -14.64 21.73 -9.44
N TYR A 19 -15.88 21.67 -9.93
CA TYR A 19 -16.47 20.43 -10.43
C TYR A 19 -15.74 19.87 -11.66
N GLY A 20 -15.32 20.74 -12.60
CA GLY A 20 -14.60 20.34 -13.82
C GLY A 20 -13.25 19.64 -13.58
N SER A 21 -12.66 19.75 -12.38
CA SER A 21 -11.43 19.05 -12.02
C SER A 21 -11.66 17.57 -11.63
N GLY A 22 -12.90 17.11 -11.50
CA GLY A 22 -13.25 15.74 -11.09
C GLY A 22 -12.92 15.36 -9.64
N LYS A 23 -12.35 16.28 -8.85
CA LYS A 23 -12.09 16.15 -7.39
C LYS A 23 -12.31 17.47 -6.62
N GLY A 24 -13.14 18.37 -7.14
CA GLY A 24 -13.29 19.73 -6.60
C GLY A 24 -14.70 20.18 -6.23
N GLY A 25 -15.65 19.26 -6.06
CA GLY A 25 -17.00 19.59 -5.56
C GLY A 25 -17.09 19.76 -4.03
N HIS A 26 -18.29 20.00 -3.50
CA HIS A 26 -18.52 20.34 -2.09
C HIS A 26 -17.98 19.34 -1.06
N THR A 27 -17.91 18.05 -1.40
CA THR A 27 -17.44 17.00 -0.48
C THR A 27 -16.04 16.49 -0.83
N VAL A 28 -15.43 16.95 -1.93
CA VAL A 28 -14.07 16.60 -2.41
C VAL A 28 -13.68 15.11 -2.25
N GLY A 29 -14.66 14.20 -2.33
CA GLY A 29 -14.48 12.75 -2.20
C GLY A 29 -14.39 12.21 -0.77
N ARG A 30 -14.71 13.02 0.26
CA ARG A 30 -14.68 12.64 1.69
C ARG A 30 -16.07 12.44 2.31
N GLY A 31 -17.13 12.76 1.58
CA GLY A 31 -18.51 12.77 2.08
C GLY A 31 -18.87 14.05 2.84
N GLN A 32 -20.13 14.17 3.26
CA GLN A 32 -20.66 15.40 3.87
C GLN A 32 -20.32 15.52 5.37
N LYS A 33 -20.43 14.42 6.12
CA LYS A 33 -20.24 14.39 7.58
C LYS A 33 -19.58 13.06 8.01
N GLY A 34 -19.18 12.99 9.28
CA GLY A 34 -18.58 11.80 9.90
C GLY A 34 -17.10 11.95 10.23
N GLN A 35 -16.54 10.98 10.95
CA GLN A 35 -15.14 11.04 11.39
C GLN A 35 -14.19 11.07 10.18
N LYS A 36 -14.44 10.26 9.13
CA LYS A 36 -13.59 10.21 7.92
C LYS A 36 -13.59 11.51 7.09
N SER A 37 -14.59 12.37 7.24
CA SER A 37 -14.60 13.67 6.56
C SER A 37 -13.81 14.75 7.33
N ARG A 38 -13.70 14.60 8.65
CA ARG A 38 -13.04 15.56 9.56
C ARG A 38 -11.60 15.16 9.91
N THR A 39 -11.35 13.86 10.08
CA THR A 39 -10.08 13.32 10.56
C THR A 39 -9.70 12.03 9.82
N LYS A 40 -8.45 11.61 9.99
CA LYS A 40 -7.97 10.31 9.51
C LYS A 40 -8.05 9.30 10.64
N ILE A 41 -8.59 8.13 10.33
CA ILE A 41 -8.65 6.99 11.25
C ILE A 41 -7.39 6.16 11.02
N GLY A 42 -6.79 5.64 12.09
CA GLY A 42 -5.62 4.77 11.99
C GLY A 42 -5.93 3.49 11.21
N VAL A 43 -5.00 3.05 10.38
CA VAL A 43 -5.17 1.87 9.49
C VAL A 43 -5.50 0.60 10.27
N LEU A 44 -4.98 0.48 11.49
CA LEU A 44 -5.15 -0.70 12.36
C LEU A 44 -6.42 -0.64 13.22
N PHE A 45 -7.21 0.44 13.13
CA PHE A 45 -8.40 0.62 13.96
C PHE A 45 -9.63 0.00 13.28
N GLU A 46 -10.15 -1.06 13.88
CA GLU A 46 -11.31 -1.81 13.39
C GLU A 46 -12.64 -1.36 14.04
N GLY A 47 -12.63 -0.31 14.88
CA GLY A 47 -13.82 0.07 15.66
C GLY A 47 -13.97 -0.70 16.98
N VAL A 48 -13.03 -1.57 17.32
CA VAL A 48 -13.03 -2.40 18.54
C VAL A 48 -11.81 -2.07 19.40
N LYS A 49 -11.88 -2.38 20.70
CA LYS A 49 -10.72 -2.26 21.61
C LYS A 49 -9.52 -3.01 21.01
N VAL A 50 -8.32 -2.45 21.12
CA VAL A 50 -7.07 -2.99 20.54
C VAL A 50 -6.85 -4.47 20.87
N LYS A 51 -7.22 -4.93 22.08
CA LYS A 51 -7.12 -6.35 22.48
C LYS A 51 -7.98 -7.31 21.64
N LYS A 52 -9.00 -6.81 20.96
CA LYS A 52 -9.91 -7.57 20.09
C LYS A 52 -9.60 -7.42 18.60
N SER A 53 -8.59 -6.62 18.21
CA SER A 53 -8.24 -6.48 16.80
C SER A 53 -7.57 -7.74 16.26
N LEU A 54 -7.65 -7.95 14.95
CA LEU A 54 -7.08 -9.12 14.29
C LEU A 54 -5.60 -9.35 14.65
N LEU A 55 -4.82 -8.26 14.76
CA LEU A 55 -3.40 -8.30 15.13
C LEU A 55 -3.12 -8.92 16.49
N LYS A 56 -4.05 -8.81 17.44
CA LYS A 56 -3.91 -9.37 18.79
C LYS A 56 -4.62 -10.69 18.97
N ARG A 57 -5.58 -11.01 18.09
CA ARG A 57 -6.30 -12.30 18.10
C ARG A 57 -5.47 -13.44 17.50
N LEU A 58 -4.60 -13.14 16.52
CA LEU A 58 -3.77 -14.15 15.88
C LEU A 58 -2.52 -14.46 16.73
N PRO A 59 -2.11 -15.73 16.83
CA PRO A 59 -0.88 -16.09 17.50
C PRO A 59 0.33 -15.53 16.74
N PHE A 60 1.43 -15.27 17.47
CA PHE A 60 2.68 -14.91 16.83
C PHE A 60 3.28 -16.11 16.08
N GLN A 61 3.99 -15.81 14.98
CA GLN A 61 4.79 -16.80 14.29
C GLN A 61 5.86 -17.39 15.23
N ARG A 62 6.09 -18.70 15.12
CA ARG A 62 7.15 -19.38 15.86
C ARG A 62 8.50 -18.74 15.57
N GLY A 63 9.33 -18.56 16.60
CA GLY A 63 10.67 -17.99 16.47
C GLY A 63 10.70 -16.47 16.19
N LYS A 64 9.56 -15.76 16.23
CA LYS A 64 9.50 -14.31 16.04
C LYS A 64 10.48 -13.60 16.99
N GLY A 65 11.48 -12.96 16.41
CA GLY A 65 12.50 -12.19 17.13
C GLY A 65 13.73 -12.97 17.62
N LYS A 66 13.75 -14.32 17.50
CA LYS A 66 14.87 -15.16 17.96
C LYS A 66 15.59 -15.89 16.83
N ASN A 67 14.85 -16.43 15.86
CA ASN A 67 15.42 -17.29 14.80
C ASN A 67 15.35 -16.58 13.44
N LYS A 68 16.10 -15.47 13.29
CA LYS A 68 16.18 -14.79 11.97
C LYS A 68 16.98 -15.65 11.01
N GLY A 69 16.43 -15.93 9.83
CA GLY A 69 17.18 -16.60 8.75
C GLY A 69 18.35 -15.71 8.29
N GLY A 70 19.49 -16.34 8.00
CA GLY A 70 20.66 -15.67 7.44
C GLY A 70 20.45 -15.25 5.98
N ASN A 71 21.50 -14.68 5.37
CA ASN A 71 21.48 -14.29 3.96
C ASN A 71 21.24 -15.52 3.07
N LYS A 72 20.32 -15.38 2.11
CA LYS A 72 20.02 -16.44 1.15
C LYS A 72 21.22 -16.61 0.20
N PRO A 73 21.75 -17.83 0.00
CA PRO A 73 22.79 -18.06 -0.98
C PRO A 73 22.26 -17.89 -2.41
N VAL A 74 23.15 -17.65 -3.35
CA VAL A 74 22.82 -17.71 -4.79
C VAL A 74 22.62 -19.18 -5.16
N ILE A 75 21.39 -19.52 -5.49
CA ILE A 75 21.04 -20.88 -5.93
C ILE A 75 21.32 -20.95 -7.43
N VAL A 76 22.26 -21.81 -7.82
CA VAL A 76 22.59 -22.08 -9.24
C VAL A 76 22.01 -23.42 -9.64
N ASN A 77 21.25 -23.46 -10.73
CA ASN A 77 20.69 -24.70 -11.25
C ASN A 77 21.69 -25.37 -12.21
N MET A 78 21.90 -26.67 -12.04
CA MET A 78 22.84 -27.46 -12.85
C MET A 78 22.50 -27.45 -14.34
N GLY A 79 21.21 -27.42 -14.70
CA GLY A 79 20.79 -27.34 -16.10
C GLY A 79 21.22 -26.03 -16.79
N ALA A 80 21.33 -24.93 -16.04
CA ALA A 80 21.79 -23.65 -16.58
C ALA A 80 23.31 -23.60 -16.77
N LEU A 81 24.06 -24.49 -16.11
CA LEU A 81 25.52 -24.60 -16.27
C LEU A 81 25.92 -25.38 -17.53
N ASN A 82 25.00 -26.13 -18.13
CA ASN A 82 25.25 -27.02 -19.26
C ASN A 82 24.75 -26.45 -20.60
N ILE A 83 24.78 -25.13 -20.75
CA ILE A 83 24.31 -24.40 -21.95
C ILE A 83 25.37 -24.34 -23.07
N LEU A 84 26.52 -24.99 -22.90
CA LEU A 84 27.52 -25.20 -23.93
C LEU A 84 27.38 -26.58 -24.59
#